data_AF-A0A1Q7FAB9-F1
#
_entry.id   AF-A0A1Q7FAB9-F1
#
_cell.length_a   1.000
_cell.length_b   1.000
_cell.length_c   1.000
_cell.angle_alpha   90.00
_cell.angle_beta   90.00
_cell.angle_gamma   90.00
#
_symmetry.space_group_name_H-M   'P 1'
#
loop_
_entity.id
_entity.type
_entity.pdbx_description
1 polymer ?
#
loop_
_entity_poly.entity_id
_entity_poly.type
_entity_poly.pdbx_seq_one_letter_code
_entity_poly.pdbx_strand_id
1 'polypeptide(L)'
;MTLDKDIKDMVKAAIENDLAAPKVPKKRVPKLKCVWKCEHAYDFLYGHRVGYYKGLAEGLVLERYRRQLTEHEDNEVFEITESHARGLRKYFAYYKVKRRTR
;
A
#
# COMPACT_ATOMS: atom_id res chain seq x y z
N MET A 1 -0.38 8.36 22.01
CA MET A 1 -0.73 9.53 21.18
C MET A 1 -1.47 8.99 19.98
N THR A 2 -2.61 9.58 19.62
CA THR A 2 -3.35 9.16 18.43
C THR A 2 -2.76 9.81 17.18
N LEU A 3 -2.97 9.18 16.03
CA LEU A 3 -2.49 9.73 14.76
C LEU A 3 -3.17 11.06 14.48
N ASP A 4 -2.38 12.06 14.07
CA ASP A 4 -2.88 13.35 13.66
C ASP A 4 -3.95 13.20 12.57
N LYS A 5 -5.06 13.92 12.73
CA LYS A 5 -6.24 13.77 11.87
C LYS A 5 -5.92 14.08 10.40
N ASP A 6 -5.11 15.09 10.12
CA ASP A 6 -4.78 15.45 8.74
C ASP A 6 -3.92 14.36 8.11
N ILE A 7 -3.00 13.77 8.87
CA ILE A 7 -2.18 12.64 8.40
C ILE A 7 -3.07 11.42 8.15
N LYS A 8 -4.02 11.15 9.05
CA LYS A 8 -5.02 10.09 8.92
C LYS A 8 -5.84 10.25 7.62
N ASP A 9 -6.34 11.45 7.38
CA ASP A 9 -7.13 11.77 6.19
C ASP A 9 -6.28 11.67 4.91
N MET A 10 -5.01 12.05 4.94
CA MET A 10 -4.08 11.87 3.82
C MET A 10 -3.80 10.40 3.49
N VAL A 11 -3.59 9.55 4.51
CA VAL A 11 -3.42 8.10 4.32
C VAL A 11 -4.68 7.50 3.70
N LYS A 12 -5.86 7.86 4.23
CA LYS A 12 -7.14 7.38 3.71
C LYS A 12 -7.35 7.80 2.25
N ALA A 13 -7.11 9.07 1.94
CA ALA A 13 -7.20 9.58 0.58
C ALA A 13 -6.22 8.87 -0.37
N ALA A 14 -5.01 8.55 0.07
CA ALA A 14 -4.04 7.80 -0.74
C ALA A 14 -4.57 6.39 -1.09
N ILE A 15 -5.19 5.69 -0.14
CA ILE A 15 -5.80 4.38 -0.36
C ILE A 15 -6.98 4.48 -1.34
N GLU A 16 -7.90 5.43 -1.11
CA GLU A 16 -9.07 5.63 -1.96
C GLU A 16 -8.67 5.98 -3.40
N ASN A 17 -7.66 6.83 -3.56
CA ASN A 17 -7.10 7.16 -4.88
C ASN A 17 -6.50 5.95 -5.57
N ASP A 18 -5.77 5.09 -4.87
CA ASP A 18 -5.25 3.83 -5.46
C ASP A 18 -6.38 2.90 -5.89
N LEU A 19 -7.46 2.79 -5.11
CA LEU A 19 -8.62 1.97 -5.45
C LEU A 19 -9.40 2.51 -6.65
N ALA A 20 -9.42 3.84 -6.83
CA ALA A 20 -10.04 4.51 -7.98
C ALA A 20 -9.13 4.53 -9.23
N ALA A 21 -7.82 4.41 -9.06
CA ALA A 21 -6.85 4.56 -10.13
C ALA A 21 -6.97 3.44 -11.19
N PRO A 22 -6.82 3.76 -12.49
CA PRO A 22 -6.78 2.75 -13.52
C PRO A 22 -5.61 1.78 -13.30
N LYS A 23 -5.87 0.49 -13.49
CA LYS A 23 -4.87 -0.56 -13.29
C LYS A 23 -3.72 -0.40 -14.29
N VAL A 24 -2.49 -0.50 -13.81
CA VAL A 24 -1.31 -0.50 -14.68
C VAL A 24 -1.37 -1.72 -15.61
N PRO A 25 -1.13 -1.56 -16.92
CA PRO A 25 -1.17 -2.69 -17.84
C PRO A 25 -0.20 -3.81 -17.45
N LYS A 26 -0.66 -5.07 -17.49
CA LYS A 26 0.15 -6.26 -17.16
C LYS A 26 1.50 -6.31 -17.86
N LYS A 27 1.60 -5.79 -19.09
CA LYS A 27 2.85 -5.72 -19.88
C LYS A 27 3.98 -4.92 -19.20
N ARG A 28 3.68 -4.06 -18.23
CA ARG A 28 4.70 -3.32 -17.45
C ARG A 28 5.21 -4.10 -16.23
N VAL A 29 4.49 -5.15 -15.80
CA VAL A 29 4.83 -5.99 -14.64
C VAL A 29 6.09 -6.85 -14.85
N PRO A 30 6.41 -7.38 -16.05
CA PRO A 30 7.67 -8.08 -16.29
C PRO A 30 8.91 -7.27 -15.90
N LYS A 31 8.90 -5.95 -16.14
CA LYS A 31 9.99 -5.05 -15.73
C LYS A 31 10.16 -4.99 -14.20
N LEU A 32 9.05 -5.04 -13.44
CA LEU A 32 9.11 -5.13 -11.98
C LEU A 32 9.80 -6.41 -11.52
N LYS A 33 9.50 -7.56 -12.14
CA LYS A 33 10.14 -8.83 -11.77
C LYS A 33 11.64 -8.85 -12.05
N CYS A 34 12.11 -8.19 -13.11
CA CYS A 34 13.53 -8.10 -13.41
C CYS A 34 14.30 -7.29 -12.35
N VAL A 35 13.73 -6.17 -11.89
CA VAL A 35 14.38 -5.28 -10.91
C VAL A 35 14.25 -5.85 -9.49
N TRP A 36 13.04 -6.22 -9.09
CA TRP A 36 12.72 -6.63 -7.72
C TRP A 36 12.89 -8.12 -7.45
N LYS A 37 13.15 -8.93 -8.49
CA LYS A 37 13.35 -10.39 -8.39
C LYS A 37 12.25 -11.12 -7.62
N CYS A 38 11.00 -10.64 -7.70
CA CYS A 38 9.87 -11.23 -6.97
C CYS A 38 9.24 -12.42 -7.72
N GLU A 39 8.95 -13.50 -7.01
CA GLU A 39 8.26 -14.68 -7.56
C GLU A 39 6.81 -14.34 -7.93
N HIS A 40 6.12 -13.66 -7.02
CA HIS A 40 4.72 -13.26 -7.15
C HIS A 40 4.60 -11.74 -7.16
N ALA A 41 4.49 -11.15 -8.36
CA ALA A 41 4.33 -9.70 -8.52
C ALA A 41 3.06 -9.15 -7.83
N TYR A 42 2.03 -9.98 -7.67
CA TYR A 42 0.82 -9.64 -6.92
C TYR A 42 1.14 -9.31 -5.45
N ASP A 43 1.78 -10.24 -4.74
CA ASP A 43 2.09 -10.08 -3.31
C ASP A 43 3.09 -8.93 -3.10
N PHE A 44 4.06 -8.80 -4.00
CA PHE A 44 4.99 -7.67 -3.98
C PHE A 44 4.27 -6.33 -4.14
N LEU A 45 3.40 -6.17 -5.14
CA LEU A 45 2.70 -4.90 -5.38
C LEU A 45 1.73 -4.55 -4.24
N TYR A 46 1.06 -5.55 -3.67
CA TYR A 46 0.21 -5.37 -2.50
C TYR A 46 1.04 -4.91 -1.30
N GLY A 47 2.12 -5.63 -0.97
CA GLY A 47 3.01 -5.29 0.15
C GLY A 47 3.67 -3.92 -0.03
N HIS A 48 4.14 -3.60 -1.23
CA HIS A 48 4.71 -2.29 -1.56
C HIS A 48 3.72 -1.15 -1.31
N ARG A 49 2.43 -1.33 -1.65
CA ARG A 49 1.42 -0.29 -1.40
C ARG A 49 1.05 -0.15 0.08
N VAL A 50 0.91 -1.26 0.79
CA VAL A 50 0.72 -1.23 2.26
C VAL A 50 1.91 -0.51 2.93
N GLY A 51 3.13 -0.86 2.53
CA GLY A 51 4.34 -0.19 3.02
C GLY A 51 4.41 1.29 2.65
N TYR A 52 3.93 1.67 1.46
CA TYR A 52 3.83 3.08 1.06
C TYR A 52 2.90 3.89 1.97
N TYR A 53 1.74 3.35 2.39
CA TYR A 53 0.84 4.08 3.31
C TYR A 53 1.48 4.30 4.68
N LYS A 54 2.19 3.29 5.21
CA LYS A 54 2.98 3.44 6.43
C LYS A 54 4.10 4.48 6.27
N GLY A 55 4.90 4.35 5.21
CA GLY A 55 5.98 5.30 4.92
C GLY A 55 5.49 6.73 4.70
N LEU A 56 4.29 6.91 4.15
CA LEU A 56 3.64 8.23 4.03
C LEU A 56 3.36 8.84 5.40
N ALA A 57 2.76 8.07 6.31
CA ALA A 57 2.50 8.52 7.67
C ALA A 57 3.79 8.81 8.44
N GLU A 58 4.78 7.91 8.37
CA GLU A 58 6.10 8.10 8.98
C GLU A 58 6.80 9.37 8.47
N GLY A 59 6.80 9.58 7.15
CA GLY A 59 7.41 10.76 6.53
C GLY A 59 6.76 12.06 7.01
N LEU A 60 5.43 12.11 7.05
CA LEU A 60 4.68 13.29 7.51
C LEU A 60 4.92 13.56 9.00
N VAL A 61 4.94 12.52 9.84
CA VAL A 61 5.21 12.67 11.28
C VAL A 61 6.65 13.13 11.51
N LEU A 62 7.60 12.57 10.77
CA LEU A 62 9.01 12.97 10.83
C LEU A 62 9.20 14.43 10.41
N GLU A 63 8.55 14.87 9.33
CA GLU A 63 8.66 16.24 8.84
C GLU A 63 8.06 17.25 9.83
N ARG A 64 6.84 16.98 10.33
CA ARG A 64 6.08 17.91 11.17
C ARG A 64 6.55 17.91 12.63
N TYR A 65 6.81 16.73 13.20
CA TYR A 65 7.05 16.57 14.64
C TYR A 65 8.48 16.11 14.96
N ARG A 66 9.34 15.91 13.95
CA ARG A 66 10.75 15.53 14.12
C ARG A 66 10.95 14.24 14.93
N ARG A 67 10.01 13.30 14.80
CA ARG A 67 10.04 11.99 15.46
C ARG A 67 9.48 10.89 14.56
N GLN A 68 9.68 9.64 14.96
CA GLN A 68 9.01 8.48 14.36
C GLN A 68 7.57 8.34 14.88
N LEU A 69 6.77 7.52 14.19
CA LEU A 69 5.48 7.08 14.71
C LEU A 69 5.66 6.40 16.07
N THR A 70 4.74 6.67 16.98
CA THR A 70 4.57 5.85 18.17
C THR A 70 3.86 4.55 17.80
N GLU A 71 3.96 3.52 18.65
CA GLU A 71 3.29 2.23 18.43
C GLU A 71 1.77 2.39 18.22
N HIS A 72 1.13 3.29 18.96
CA HIS A 72 -0.31 3.53 18.81
C HIS A 72 -0.67 4.17 17.47
N GLU A 73 0.13 5.13 17.00
CA GLU A 73 -0.07 5.76 15.69
C GLU A 73 0.19 4.77 14.55
N ASP A 74 1.19 3.90 14.69
CA ASP A 74 1.48 2.83 13.73
C ASP A 74 0.30 1.84 13.63
N ASN A 75 -0.26 1.46 14.78
CA ASN A 75 -1.45 0.62 14.83
C ASN A 75 -2.66 1.29 14.16
N GLU A 76 -2.86 2.59 14.36
CA GLU A 76 -3.94 3.32 13.66
C GLU A 76 -3.75 3.32 12.14
N VAL A 77 -2.51 3.49 11.64
CA VAL A 77 -2.23 3.38 10.20
C VAL A 77 -2.55 1.97 9.68
N PHE A 78 -2.21 0.95 10.48
CA PHE A 78 -2.53 -0.43 10.15
C PHE A 78 -4.03 -0.68 10.08
N GLU A 79 -4.81 -0.21 11.06
CA GLU A 79 -6.27 -0.34 11.11
C GLU A 79 -6.94 0.33 9.91
N ILE A 80 -6.49 1.53 9.51
CA ILE A 80 -6.98 2.21 8.30
C ILE A 80 -6.70 1.35 7.08
N THR A 81 -5.49 0.81 6.96
CA THR A 81 -5.12 -0.04 5.82
C THR A 81 -5.91 -1.35 5.82
N GLU A 82 -6.11 -1.96 6.98
CA GLU A 82 -6.85 -3.21 7.16
C GLU A 82 -8.32 -3.05 6.76
N SER A 83 -8.96 -1.95 7.15
CA SER A 83 -10.35 -1.66 6.77
C SER A 83 -10.55 -1.59 5.24
N HIS A 84 -9.48 -1.31 4.48
CA HIS A 84 -9.49 -1.29 3.00
C HIS A 84 -8.87 -2.54 2.37
N ALA A 85 -8.35 -3.49 3.17
CA ALA A 85 -7.57 -4.63 2.67
C ALA A 85 -8.34 -5.48 1.67
N ARG A 86 -9.66 -5.63 1.83
CA ARG A 86 -10.51 -6.36 0.87
C ARG A 86 -10.50 -5.70 -0.52
N GLY A 87 -10.62 -4.38 -0.57
CA GLY A 87 -10.57 -3.59 -1.81
C GLY A 87 -9.21 -3.68 -2.47
N LEU A 88 -8.14 -3.49 -1.68
CA LEU A 88 -6.76 -3.55 -2.14
C LEU A 88 -6.42 -4.94 -2.69
N ARG A 89 -6.76 -6.02 -1.98
CA ARG A 89 -6.57 -7.40 -2.46
C ARG A 89 -7.27 -7.64 -3.79
N LYS A 90 -8.51 -7.16 -3.94
CA LYS A 90 -9.27 -7.26 -5.20
C LYS A 90 -8.62 -6.43 -6.32
N TYR A 91 -8.14 -5.24 -6.00
CA TYR A 91 -7.45 -4.36 -6.94
C TYR A 91 -6.20 -5.04 -7.50
N PHE A 92 -5.32 -5.52 -6.62
CA PHE A 92 -4.06 -6.16 -7.00
C PHE A 92 -4.23 -7.55 -7.59
N ALA A 93 -5.33 -8.28 -7.29
CA ALA A 93 -5.61 -9.60 -7.87
C ALA A 93 -5.57 -9.60 -9.40
N TYR A 94 -5.78 -8.44 -10.05
CA TYR A 94 -5.54 -8.26 -11.48
C TYR A 94 -4.16 -8.79 -11.92
N TYR A 95 -3.11 -8.64 -11.12
CA TYR A 95 -1.73 -9.04 -11.42
C TYR A 95 -1.42 -10.50 -11.13
N LYS A 96 -2.37 -11.29 -10.60
CA LYS A 96 -2.17 -12.74 -10.47
C LYS A 96 -1.98 -13.36 -11.85
N VAL A 97 -0.93 -14.17 -11.99
CA VAL A 97 -0.74 -15.02 -13.16
C VAL A 97 -1.76 -16.15 -13.07
N LYS A 98 -2.62 -16.30 -14.09
CA LYS A 98 -3.47 -17.50 -14.18
C LYS A 98 -2.53 -18.70 -14.40
N ARG A 99 -2.46 -19.62 -13.43
CA ARG A 99 -1.83 -20.92 -13.67
C ARG A 99 -2.53 -21.53 -14.88
N ARG A 100 -1.78 -21.80 -15.96
CA ARG A 100 -2.24 -22.73 -16.99
C ARG A 100 -2.25 -24.11 -16.31
N THR A 101 -3.43 -24.64 -16.05
CA THR A 101 -3.60 -26.06 -15.78
C THR A 101 -3.03 -26.78 -17.01
N ARG A 102 -1.93 -27.51 -16.80
CA ARG A 102 -1.42 -28.47 -17.77
C ARG A 102 -2.12 -29.79 -17.53
#